data_AF-A0A972SGU1-F1
#
_entry.id   AF-A0A972SGU1-F1
#
_cell.length_a   1.000
_cell.length_b   1.000
_cell.length_c   1.000
_cell.angle_alpha   90.00
_cell.angle_beta   90.00
_cell.angle_gamma   90.00
#
_symmetry.space_group_name_H-M   'P 1'
#
loop_
_entity.id
_entity.type
_entity.pdbx_description
1 polymer ?
#
loop_
_entity_poly.entity_id
_entity_poly.type
_entity_poly.pdbx_seq_one_letter_code
_entity_poly.pdbx_strand_id
1 'polypeptide(L)'
;MSPLLLYALLLFTLLAAKKTGYEWLPTAVLVLPLFLYDERELGLKRHKRGLITGAPFLFAGLLLYRGCPGFALKQAGVAFAEELFFRGYLMRYYSNAAVSALFALAHFVYWGSLNALLTFFPSLLFGFLYRKSGSLWAAVLAHWGANLAYYGLLTRFPGLFGLLNRPLIELPF
;
A
#
# COMPACT_ATOMS: atom_id res chain seq x y z
N MET A 1 -21.07 -4.47 0.35
CA MET A 1 -20.93 -3.11 -0.21
C MET A 1 -20.28 -3.20 -1.60
N SER A 2 -20.68 -2.37 -2.57
CA SER A 2 -20.12 -2.42 -3.93
C SER A 2 -18.63 -2.04 -3.93
N PRO A 3 -17.72 -2.88 -4.47
CA PRO A 3 -16.29 -2.58 -4.49
C PRO A 3 -15.94 -1.34 -5.32
N LEU A 4 -16.72 -1.06 -6.37
CA LEU A 4 -16.56 0.15 -7.17
C LEU A 4 -16.93 1.42 -6.40
N LEU A 5 -18.02 1.39 -5.62
CA LEU A 5 -18.42 2.54 -4.80
C LEU A 5 -17.38 2.84 -3.73
N LEU A 6 -16.85 1.82 -3.06
CA LEU A 6 -15.86 2.01 -2.03
C LEU A 6 -14.52 2.50 -2.59
N TYR A 7 -14.13 1.99 -3.77
CA TYR A 7 -12.95 2.48 -4.46
C TYR A 7 -13.13 3.92 -4.98
N ALA A 8 -14.31 4.28 -5.49
CA ALA A 8 -14.62 5.65 -5.87
C ALA A 8 -14.57 6.61 -4.67
N LEU A 9 -15.07 6.17 -3.51
CA LEU A 9 -14.96 6.92 -2.24
C LEU A 9 -13.49 7.09 -1.82
N LEU A 10 -12.65 6.07 -2.00
CA LEU A 10 -11.21 6.19 -1.78
C LEU A 10 -10.59 7.26 -2.68
N LEU A 11 -10.87 7.25 -3.99
CA LEU A 11 -10.35 8.26 -4.91
C LEU A 11 -10.83 9.68 -4.54
N PHE A 12 -12.11 9.83 -4.19
CA PHE A 12 -12.66 11.10 -3.74
C PHE A 12 -11.95 11.62 -2.47
N THR A 13 -11.78 10.75 -1.47
CA THR A 13 -11.09 11.13 -0.21
C THR A 13 -9.61 11.41 -0.41
N LEU A 14 -8.93 10.74 -1.36
CA LEU A 14 -7.55 11.07 -1.75
C LEU A 14 -7.45 12.46 -2.37
N LEU A 15 -8.36 12.81 -3.28
CA LEU A 15 -8.42 14.16 -3.87
C LEU A 15 -8.71 15.23 -2.82
N ALA A 16 -9.65 14.95 -1.91
CA ALA A 16 -9.96 15.85 -0.79
C ALA A 16 -8.76 16.01 0.15
N ALA A 17 -8.09 14.92 0.51
CA ALA A 17 -6.90 14.93 1.36
C ALA A 17 -5.75 15.72 0.71
N LYS A 18 -5.55 15.58 -0.60
CA LYS A 18 -4.56 16.37 -1.36
C LYS A 18 -4.82 17.88 -1.27
N LYS A 19 -6.09 18.30 -1.29
CA LYS A 19 -6.48 19.72 -1.21
C LYS A 19 -6.47 20.29 0.22
N THR A 20 -6.85 19.47 1.20
CA THR A 20 -7.09 19.91 2.59
C THR A 20 -5.99 19.54 3.57
N GLY A 21 -5.11 18.60 3.22
CA GLY A 21 -4.12 17.99 4.11
C GLY A 21 -4.67 16.95 5.07
N TYR A 22 -5.98 16.64 5.04
CA TYR A 22 -6.59 15.66 5.95
C TYR A 22 -6.35 14.21 5.52
N GLU A 23 -5.15 13.69 5.81
CA GLU A 23 -4.74 12.31 5.47
C GLU A 23 -5.57 11.22 6.17
N TRP A 24 -6.30 11.55 7.26
CA TRP A 24 -7.12 10.57 7.98
C TRP A 24 -8.36 10.11 7.20
N LEU A 25 -8.85 10.92 6.26
CA LEU A 25 -10.02 10.59 5.42
C LEU A 25 -9.80 9.33 4.57
N PRO A 26 -8.77 9.26 3.70
CA PRO A 26 -8.50 8.05 2.94
C PRO A 26 -8.13 6.87 3.84
N THR A 27 -7.42 7.08 4.96
CA THR A 27 -7.13 6.00 5.91
C THR A 27 -8.41 5.40 6.50
N ALA A 28 -9.41 6.21 6.85
CA ALA A 28 -10.69 5.71 7.35
C ALA A 28 -11.40 4.80 6.32
N VAL A 29 -11.35 5.17 5.03
CA VAL A 29 -11.92 4.35 3.94
C VAL A 29 -11.14 3.04 3.77
N LEU A 30 -9.81 3.09 3.83
CA LEU A 30 -8.94 1.92 3.69
C LEU A 30 -9.18 0.88 4.80
N VAL A 31 -9.45 1.33 6.04
CA VAL A 31 -9.71 0.41 7.17
C VAL A 31 -11.18 -0.01 7.31
N LEU A 32 -12.09 0.62 6.57
CA LEU A 32 -13.52 0.31 6.63
C LEU A 32 -13.86 -1.19 6.43
N PRO A 33 -13.17 -1.96 5.55
CA PRO A 33 -13.43 -3.40 5.42
C PRO A 33 -13.29 -4.19 6.73
N LEU A 34 -12.49 -3.72 7.70
CA LEU A 34 -12.35 -4.38 9.00
C LEU A 34 -13.66 -4.45 9.79
N PHE A 35 -14.55 -3.46 9.59
CA PHE A 35 -15.83 -3.39 10.29
C PHE A 35 -16.97 -4.07 9.52
N LEU A 36 -16.74 -4.38 8.24
CA LEU A 36 -17.77 -4.90 7.33
C LEU A 36 -17.60 -6.39 7.01
N TYR A 37 -16.42 -6.96 7.25
CA TYR A 37 -16.07 -8.32 6.86
C TYR A 37 -15.39 -9.08 8.01
N ASP A 38 -15.56 -10.40 8.04
CA ASP A 38 -14.93 -11.25 9.04
C ASP A 38 -13.40 -11.30 8.85
N GLU A 39 -12.67 -11.25 9.96
CA GLU A 39 -11.21 -11.26 9.98
C GLU A 39 -10.58 -12.48 9.27
N ARG A 40 -11.25 -13.64 9.28
CA ARG A 40 -10.78 -14.84 8.57
C ARG A 40 -10.83 -14.64 7.07
N GLU A 41 -11.88 -13.99 6.57
CA GLU A 41 -12.04 -13.73 5.15
C GLU A 41 -11.05 -12.69 4.64
N LEU A 42 -10.67 -11.73 5.50
CA LEU A 42 -9.64 -10.73 5.23
C LEU A 42 -8.21 -11.31 5.36
N GLY A 43 -8.07 -12.57 5.80
CA GLY A 43 -6.78 -13.23 5.96
C GLY A 43 -6.00 -12.82 7.22
N LEU A 44 -6.65 -12.22 8.23
CA LEU A 44 -5.99 -11.76 9.46
C LEU A 44 -5.65 -12.91 10.42
N LYS A 45 -6.41 -14.01 10.41
CA LYS A 45 -6.20 -15.11 11.37
C LYS A 45 -4.95 -15.98 11.09
N ARG A 46 -4.40 -15.97 9.86
CA ARG A 46 -3.26 -16.82 9.45
C ARG A 46 -1.88 -16.23 9.77
N HIS A 47 -1.76 -15.56 10.90
CA HIS A 47 -0.58 -14.80 11.34
C HIS A 47 0.76 -15.57 11.24
N LYS A 48 0.85 -16.84 11.68
CA LYS A 48 2.11 -17.61 11.60
C LYS A 48 2.61 -17.79 10.17
N ARG A 49 1.72 -18.17 9.24
CA ARG A 49 2.07 -18.30 7.82
C ARG A 49 2.43 -16.95 7.21
N GLY A 50 1.72 -15.90 7.62
CA GLY A 50 2.02 -14.53 7.21
C GLY A 50 3.40 -14.07 7.65
N LEU A 51 3.77 -14.31 8.90
CA LEU A 51 5.09 -13.97 9.45
C LEU A 51 6.19 -14.70 8.69
N ILE A 52 6.09 -16.01 8.50
CA ILE A 52 7.12 -16.79 7.79
C ILE A 52 7.32 -16.30 6.35
N THR A 53 6.23 -15.97 5.66
CA THR A 53 6.29 -15.57 4.24
C THR A 53 6.64 -14.10 4.03
N GLY A 54 6.23 -13.21 4.95
CA GLY A 54 6.45 -11.77 4.84
C GLY A 54 7.72 -11.26 5.54
N ALA A 55 8.18 -11.91 6.62
CA ALA A 55 9.33 -11.47 7.39
C ALA A 55 10.63 -11.32 6.58
N PRO A 56 10.95 -12.18 5.59
CA PRO A 56 12.16 -11.99 4.77
C PRO A 56 12.17 -10.64 4.04
N PHE A 57 11.00 -10.17 3.56
CA PHE A 57 10.88 -8.88 2.88
C PHE A 57 11.00 -7.70 3.85
N LEU A 58 10.38 -7.81 5.04
CA LEU A 58 10.55 -6.81 6.09
C LEU A 58 12.03 -6.73 6.52
N PHE A 59 12.68 -7.87 6.74
CA PHE A 59 14.08 -7.94 7.13
C PHE A 59 14.97 -7.28 6.07
N ALA A 60 14.77 -7.58 4.78
CA ALA A 60 15.49 -6.92 3.69
C ALA A 60 15.28 -5.40 3.69
N GLY A 61 14.05 -4.93 3.95
CA GLY A 61 13.76 -3.51 4.09
C GLY A 61 14.48 -2.85 5.27
N LEU A 62 14.51 -3.52 6.42
CA LEU A 62 15.21 -3.04 7.62
C LEU A 62 16.73 -2.95 7.42
N LEU A 63 17.34 -3.84 6.64
CA LEU A 63 18.77 -3.75 6.32
C LEU A 63 19.14 -2.48 5.55
N LEU A 64 18.22 -2.01 4.69
CA LEU A 64 18.41 -0.80 3.88
C LEU A 64 17.98 0.48 4.62
N TYR A 65 17.16 0.35 5.65
CA TYR A 65 16.58 1.48 6.36
C TYR A 65 17.56 2.12 7.36
N ARG A 66 17.69 3.44 7.29
CA ARG A 66 18.52 4.26 8.19
C ARG A 66 17.77 5.46 8.78
N GLY A 67 16.44 5.47 8.68
CA GLY A 67 15.60 6.56 9.19
C GLY A 67 15.19 6.37 10.66
N CYS A 68 14.32 7.26 11.16
CA CYS A 68 13.87 7.21 12.55
C CYS A 68 12.85 6.07 12.79
N PRO A 69 12.81 5.46 13.99
CA PRO A 69 11.83 4.40 14.29
C PRO A 69 10.37 4.85 14.16
N GLY A 70 10.07 6.13 14.45
CA GLY A 70 8.72 6.69 14.34
C GLY A 70 8.18 6.66 12.90
N PHE A 71 9.03 6.99 11.92
CA PHE A 71 8.64 6.86 10.50
C PHE A 71 8.40 5.40 10.13
N ALA A 72 9.25 4.48 10.57
CA ALA A 72 9.05 3.07 10.31
C ALA A 72 7.71 2.55 10.87
N LEU A 73 7.34 2.98 12.08
CA LEU A 73 6.05 2.64 12.68
C LEU A 73 4.87 3.24 11.92
N LYS A 74 4.96 4.52 11.48
CA LYS A 74 3.94 5.14 10.61
C LYS A 74 3.73 4.28 9.35
N GLN A 75 4.82 3.85 8.71
CA GLN A 75 4.74 3.05 7.49
C GLN A 75 4.12 1.66 7.71
N ALA A 76 4.28 1.07 8.89
CA ALA A 76 3.57 -0.17 9.22
C ALA A 76 2.05 0.01 9.24
N GLY A 77 1.56 1.13 9.80
CA GLY A 77 0.14 1.46 9.81
C GLY A 77 -0.43 1.73 8.41
N VAL A 78 0.31 2.46 7.58
CA VAL A 78 -0.05 2.70 6.17
C VAL A 78 -0.12 1.38 5.41
N ALA A 79 0.93 0.55 5.48
CA ALA A 79 0.94 -0.75 4.83
C ALA A 79 -0.23 -1.64 5.29
N PHE A 80 -0.55 -1.65 6.59
CA PHE A 80 -1.70 -2.40 7.09
C PHE A 80 -3.01 -1.92 6.46
N ALA A 81 -3.30 -0.62 6.51
CA ALA A 81 -4.55 -0.06 5.99
C ALA A 81 -4.70 -0.32 4.48
N GLU A 82 -3.64 -0.10 3.72
CA GLU A 82 -3.66 -0.32 2.27
C GLU A 82 -3.82 -1.81 1.92
N GLU A 83 -3.05 -2.70 2.55
CA GLU A 83 -3.20 -4.14 2.26
C GLU A 83 -4.57 -4.68 2.66
N LEU A 84 -5.13 -4.22 3.79
CA LEU A 84 -6.49 -4.56 4.21
C LEU A 84 -7.51 -4.24 3.10
N PHE A 85 -7.41 -3.06 2.51
CA PHE A 85 -8.30 -2.62 1.45
C PHE A 85 -8.06 -3.35 0.12
N PHE A 86 -6.81 -3.36 -0.36
CA PHE A 86 -6.50 -3.87 -1.69
C PHE A 86 -6.49 -5.40 -1.71
N ARG A 87 -5.88 -6.07 -0.72
CA ARG A 87 -5.70 -7.53 -0.70
C ARG A 87 -6.82 -8.20 0.08
N GLY A 88 -7.10 -7.71 1.28
CA GLY A 88 -8.18 -8.24 2.11
C GLY A 88 -9.55 -8.09 1.45
N TYR A 89 -9.82 -6.92 0.87
CA TYR A 89 -11.13 -6.59 0.30
C TYR A 89 -11.21 -6.67 -1.23
N LEU A 90 -10.48 -5.84 -1.99
CA LEU A 90 -10.68 -5.76 -3.45
C LEU A 90 -10.30 -7.03 -4.22
N MET A 91 -9.27 -7.78 -3.78
CA MET A 91 -8.89 -9.04 -4.43
C MET A 91 -9.92 -10.17 -4.28
N ARG A 92 -10.98 -9.96 -3.49
CA ARG A 92 -12.14 -10.87 -3.44
C ARG A 92 -13.00 -10.74 -4.70
N TYR A 93 -12.93 -9.60 -5.37
CA TYR A 93 -13.75 -9.27 -6.54
C TYR A 93 -12.95 -9.21 -7.83
N TYR A 94 -11.65 -8.90 -7.73
CA TYR A 94 -10.79 -8.65 -8.88
C TYR A 94 -9.48 -9.44 -8.82
N SER A 95 -8.85 -9.63 -9.99
CA SER A 95 -7.55 -10.29 -10.07
C SER A 95 -6.44 -9.47 -9.41
N ASN A 96 -5.33 -10.11 -9.05
CA ASN A 96 -4.15 -9.42 -8.50
C ASN A 96 -3.62 -8.31 -9.44
N ALA A 97 -3.66 -8.55 -10.76
CA ALA A 97 -3.22 -7.57 -11.75
C ALA A 97 -4.15 -6.35 -11.78
N ALA A 98 -5.47 -6.57 -11.77
CA ALA A 98 -6.45 -5.50 -11.71
C ALA A 98 -6.34 -4.69 -10.42
N VAL A 99 -6.25 -5.35 -9.26
CA VAL A 99 -6.05 -4.67 -7.97
C VAL A 99 -4.74 -3.89 -7.95
N SER A 100 -3.67 -4.42 -8.56
CA SER A 100 -2.40 -3.69 -8.63
C SER A 100 -2.45 -2.47 -9.53
N ALA A 101 -3.24 -2.51 -10.61
CA ALA A 101 -3.52 -1.33 -11.42
C ALA A 101 -4.33 -0.29 -10.64
N LEU A 102 -5.34 -0.72 -9.87
CA LEU A 102 -6.11 0.17 -8.99
C LEU A 102 -5.24 0.76 -7.87
N PHE A 103 -4.32 -0.01 -7.31
CA PHE A 103 -3.36 0.46 -6.30
C PHE A 103 -2.48 1.59 -6.86
N ALA A 104 -1.90 1.37 -8.05
CA ALA A 104 -1.08 2.36 -8.73
C ALA A 104 -1.89 3.60 -9.16
N LEU A 105 -3.15 3.41 -9.59
CA LEU A 105 -4.04 4.51 -9.93
C LEU A 105 -4.36 5.38 -8.70
N ALA A 106 -4.66 4.78 -7.54
CA ALA A 106 -4.89 5.53 -6.30
C ALA A 106 -3.65 6.37 -5.92
N HIS A 107 -2.45 5.78 -6.01
CA HIS A 107 -1.20 6.50 -5.81
C HIS A 107 -1.01 7.63 -6.82
N PHE A 108 -1.35 7.39 -8.09
CA PHE A 108 -1.18 8.37 -9.16
C PHE A 108 -2.14 9.55 -9.01
N VAL A 109 -3.38 9.31 -8.59
CA VAL A 109 -4.35 10.37 -8.27
C VAL A 109 -3.81 11.29 -7.16
N TYR A 110 -3.15 10.72 -6.15
CA TYR A 110 -2.58 11.51 -5.06
C TYR A 110 -1.29 12.25 -5.49
N TRP A 111 -0.30 11.53 -6.02
CA TRP A 111 1.05 12.06 -6.26
C TRP A 111 1.34 12.55 -7.68
N GLY A 112 0.66 12.05 -8.71
CA GLY A 112 0.85 12.45 -10.10
C GLY A 112 2.25 12.18 -10.70
N SER A 113 3.02 11.26 -10.11
CA SER A 113 4.42 11.02 -10.46
C SER A 113 4.66 9.64 -11.08
N LEU A 114 5.83 9.47 -11.71
CA LEU A 114 6.27 8.17 -12.24
C LEU A 114 6.36 7.12 -11.12
N ASN A 115 6.85 7.52 -9.95
CA ASN A 115 6.93 6.66 -8.78
C ASN A 115 5.59 6.02 -8.43
N ALA A 116 4.52 6.80 -8.51
CA ALA A 116 3.18 6.33 -8.22
C ALA A 116 2.73 5.20 -9.16
N LEU A 117 3.04 5.31 -10.46
CA LEU A 117 2.74 4.25 -11.42
C LEU A 117 3.59 2.99 -11.18
N LEU A 118 4.86 3.17 -10.80
CA LEU A 118 5.77 2.06 -10.52
C LEU A 118 5.35 1.22 -9.31
N THR A 119 4.49 1.75 -8.43
CA THR A 119 3.92 0.97 -7.33
C THR A 119 3.10 -0.25 -7.79
N PHE A 120 2.71 -0.31 -9.08
CA PHE A 120 2.11 -1.49 -9.70
C PHE A 120 2.95 -2.76 -9.48
N PHE A 121 4.28 -2.68 -9.62
CA PHE A 121 5.16 -3.85 -9.54
C PHE A 121 5.28 -4.44 -8.13
N PRO A 122 5.65 -3.68 -7.08
CA PRO A 122 5.64 -4.22 -5.72
C PRO A 122 4.22 -4.65 -5.32
N SER A 123 3.19 -3.96 -5.82
CA SER A 123 1.80 -4.35 -5.58
C SER A 123 1.46 -5.77 -6.08
N LEU A 124 1.98 -6.18 -7.24
CA LEU A 124 1.81 -7.54 -7.75
C LEU A 124 2.40 -8.59 -6.79
N LEU A 125 3.58 -8.30 -6.24
CA LEU A 125 4.24 -9.16 -5.26
C LEU A 125 3.40 -9.30 -3.99
N PHE A 126 2.86 -8.21 -3.46
CA PHE A 126 2.04 -8.25 -2.24
C PHE A 126 0.81 -9.13 -2.41
N GLY A 127 0.09 -9.00 -3.53
CA GLY A 127 -1.07 -9.86 -3.79
C GLY A 127 -0.69 -11.31 -4.15
N PHE A 128 0.51 -11.56 -4.70
CA PHE A 128 1.04 -12.91 -4.81
C PHE A 128 1.30 -13.54 -3.43
N LEU A 129 1.96 -12.83 -2.52
CA LEU A 129 2.23 -13.28 -1.15
C LEU A 129 0.94 -13.51 -0.36
N TYR A 130 -0.05 -12.63 -0.52
CA TYR A 130 -1.39 -12.79 0.05
C TYR A 130 -2.04 -14.09 -0.43
N ARG A 131 -2.10 -14.33 -1.75
CA ARG A 131 -2.70 -15.56 -2.31
C ARG A 131 -1.96 -16.82 -1.89
N LYS A 132 -0.61 -16.79 -1.91
CA LYS A 132 0.22 -17.95 -1.57
C LYS A 132 0.11 -18.34 -0.09
N SER A 133 0.06 -17.37 0.81
CA SER A 133 -0.01 -17.61 2.26
C SER A 133 -1.45 -17.74 2.78
N GLY A 134 -2.42 -17.12 2.09
CA GLY A 134 -3.76 -16.83 2.59
C GLY A 134 -3.76 -15.91 3.80
N SER A 135 -2.69 -15.13 4.00
CA SER A 135 -2.49 -14.27 5.17
C SER A 135 -2.25 -12.83 4.75
N LEU A 136 -3.05 -11.91 5.29
CA LEU A 136 -2.85 -10.47 5.08
C LEU A 136 -1.49 -10.01 5.58
N TRP A 137 -1.05 -10.56 6.72
CA TRP A 137 0.24 -10.24 7.32
C TRP A 137 1.44 -10.47 6.38
N ALA A 138 1.36 -11.42 5.44
CA ALA A 138 2.44 -11.62 4.47
C ALA A 138 2.62 -10.38 3.57
N ALA A 139 1.49 -9.84 3.08
CA ALA A 139 1.46 -8.65 2.25
C ALA A 139 1.84 -7.41 3.06
N VAL A 140 1.31 -7.26 4.29
CA VAL A 140 1.62 -6.12 5.17
C VAL A 140 3.11 -6.01 5.46
N LEU A 141 3.75 -7.12 5.83
CA LEU A 141 5.18 -7.12 6.14
C LEU A 141 6.04 -6.85 4.89
N ALA A 142 5.64 -7.39 3.74
CA ALA A 142 6.34 -7.15 2.48
C ALA A 142 6.21 -5.70 2.01
N HIS A 143 5.02 -5.12 2.13
CA HIS A 143 4.76 -3.73 1.80
C HIS A 143 5.50 -2.79 2.75
N TRP A 144 5.41 -3.03 4.05
CA TRP A 144 6.17 -2.27 5.03
C TRP A 144 7.68 -2.33 4.74
N GLY A 145 8.21 -3.52 4.47
CA GLY A 145 9.61 -3.71 4.05
C GLY A 145 9.95 -2.93 2.78
N ALA A 146 9.08 -2.93 1.78
CA ALA A 146 9.28 -2.18 0.54
C ALA A 146 9.33 -0.66 0.79
N ASN A 147 8.47 -0.11 1.65
CA ASN A 147 8.48 1.31 1.99
C ASN A 147 9.80 1.71 2.70
N LEU A 148 10.27 0.86 3.62
CA LEU A 148 11.54 1.06 4.31
C LEU A 148 12.75 0.98 3.37
N ALA A 149 12.76 -0.04 2.49
CA ALA A 149 13.77 -0.19 1.46
C ALA A 149 13.81 1.03 0.53
N TYR A 150 12.64 1.46 0.06
CA TYR A 150 12.49 2.61 -0.82
C TYR A 150 13.05 3.88 -0.17
N TYR A 151 12.63 4.18 1.07
CA TYR A 151 13.15 5.32 1.81
C TYR A 151 14.69 5.26 1.99
N GLY A 152 15.22 4.09 2.36
CA GLY A 152 16.65 3.87 2.51
C GLY A 152 17.42 4.11 1.21
N LEU A 153 16.92 3.59 0.09
CA LEU A 153 17.50 3.77 -1.24
C LEU A 153 17.51 5.23 -1.68
N LEU A 154 16.40 5.96 -1.50
CA LEU A 154 16.35 7.39 -1.83
C LEU A 154 17.30 8.22 -0.97
N THR A 155 17.44 7.87 0.30
CA THR A 155 18.39 8.53 1.21
C THR A 155 19.82 8.27 0.77
N ARG A 156 20.13 7.05 0.31
CA ARG A 156 21.47 6.66 -0.16
C ARG A 156 21.83 7.21 -1.53
N PHE A 157 20.84 7.36 -2.41
CA PHE A 157 20.97 7.79 -3.80
C PHE A 157 19.97 8.91 -4.14
N PRO A 158 20.21 10.15 -3.67
CA PRO A 158 19.27 11.27 -3.84
C PRO A 158 18.93 11.60 -5.30
N GLY A 159 19.81 11.31 -6.25
CA GLY A 159 19.55 11.50 -7.68
C GLY A 159 18.35 10.71 -8.21
N LEU A 160 18.00 9.59 -7.57
CA LEU A 160 16.80 8.82 -7.91
C LEU A 160 15.52 9.57 -7.54
N PHE A 161 15.55 10.41 -6.50
CA PHE A 161 14.38 11.14 -6.02
C PHE A 161 13.79 12.01 -7.14
N GLY A 162 14.63 12.79 -7.82
CA GLY A 162 14.19 13.70 -8.89
C GLY A 162 13.62 12.97 -10.10
N LEU A 163 14.22 11.83 -10.47
CA LEU A 163 13.74 11.00 -11.58
C LEU A 163 12.36 10.38 -11.27
N LEU A 164 12.21 9.81 -10.07
CA LEU A 164 11.02 9.06 -9.68
C LEU A 164 9.85 9.99 -9.32
N ASN A 165 10.12 11.13 -8.69
CA ASN A 165 9.10 12.10 -8.31
C ASN A 165 8.86 13.19 -9.36
N ARG A 166 9.39 13.01 -10.57
CA ARG A 166 9.06 13.89 -11.69
C ARG A 166 7.54 13.87 -11.92
N PRO A 167 6.85 15.03 -11.90
CA PRO A 167 5.44 15.09 -12.21
C PRO A 167 5.23 14.68 -13.66
N LEU A 168 4.28 13.77 -13.88
CA LEU A 168 3.90 13.33 -15.23
C LEU A 168 2.70 14.10 -15.77
N ILE A 169 1.96 14.75 -14.87
CA ILE A 169 0.88 15.66 -15.22
C ILE A 169 1.10 16.91 -14.38
N GLU A 170 1.17 18.07 -15.02
CA GLU A 170 0.90 19.35 -14.35
C GLU A 170 -0.60 19.36 -14.08
N LEU A 171 -1.02 18.78 -12.96
CA LEU A 171 -2.41 18.88 -12.58
C LEU A 171 -2.64 20.33 -12.16
N PRO A 172 -3.51 21.10 -12.85
CA PRO A 172 -3.77 22.49 -12.51
C PRO A 172 -4.52 22.50 -11.18
N PHE A 173 -3.83 22.85 -10.10
CA PHE A 173 -4.44 23.15 -8.81
C PHE A 173 -3.73 24.34 -8.19
#